data_AF-A0A6P8MYH9-F1
#
_entry.id   AF-A0A6P8MYH9-F1
#
_cell.length_a   1.000
_cell.length_b   1.000
_cell.length_c   1.000
_cell.angle_alpha   90.00
_cell.angle_beta   90.00
_cell.angle_gamma   90.00
#
_symmetry.space_group_name_H-M   'P 1'
#
loop_
_entity.id
_entity.type
_entity.pdbx_description
1 polymer ?
#
loop_
_entity_poly.entity_id
_entity_poly.type
_entity_poly.pdbx_seq_one_letter_code
_entity_poly.pdbx_strand_id
1 'polypeptide(L)'
;MVTLSTWCSKAMAFRAVILGAPASGKGTMSTRIVKHFKMTHISSGDKLRLHMNSNTELGKAVSSYVLSGKFVPDDVMISMINKEIDSVGDQNWLLDGFPRTLTQAEKLQKIHPVNLVLYLDVPIKVILDRVKNRWIHLPSGRVYNIGFNSPKVPGKDDVTGEPLSKRDDDKIEIVQERLKRYSDATEPILKFYGNLGLLNTFRGNTTDELWPLVKQSLTKYLS
;
A
#
# COMPACT_ATOMS: atom_id res chain seq x y z
N MET A 1 36.90 -23.43 32.19
CA MET A 1 36.41 -22.05 32.01
C MET A 1 35.89 -21.98 30.57
N VAL A 2 34.60 -22.27 30.36
CA VAL A 2 33.98 -22.33 29.02
C VAL A 2 33.24 -21.02 28.81
N THR A 3 33.70 -20.22 27.85
CA THR A 3 33.06 -18.98 27.43
C THR A 3 31.74 -19.31 26.73
N LEU A 4 30.62 -19.00 27.39
CA LEU A 4 29.30 -18.94 26.78
C LEU A 4 29.31 -17.83 25.74
N SER A 5 29.37 -18.20 24.46
CA SER A 5 29.11 -17.28 23.36
C SER A 5 27.64 -16.88 23.41
N THR A 6 27.38 -15.64 23.82
CA THR A 6 26.08 -15.00 23.67
C THR A 6 25.70 -14.99 22.19
N TRP A 7 24.86 -15.93 21.80
CA TRP A 7 24.06 -15.86 20.58
C TRP A 7 23.18 -14.63 20.69
N CYS A 8 23.63 -13.53 20.09
CA CYS A 8 22.77 -12.37 19.86
C CYS A 8 21.78 -12.79 18.77
N SER A 9 20.55 -13.15 19.17
CA SER A 9 19.43 -13.34 18.25
C SER A 9 19.31 -12.07 17.41
N LYS A 10 19.67 -12.12 16.13
CA LYS A 10 19.48 -11.02 15.19
C LYS A 10 17.99 -10.67 15.26
N ALA A 11 17.64 -9.45 15.69
CA ALA A 11 16.25 -9.02 15.75
C ALA A 11 15.62 -9.28 14.37
N MET A 12 14.53 -10.05 14.32
CA MET A 12 13.89 -10.39 13.05
C MET A 12 13.45 -9.10 12.36
N ALA A 13 13.79 -8.95 11.08
CA ALA A 13 13.35 -7.81 10.27
C ALA A 13 11.82 -7.71 10.29
N PHE A 14 11.30 -6.51 10.57
CA PHE A 14 9.86 -6.24 10.59
C PHE A 14 9.32 -6.08 9.16
N ARG A 15 8.32 -6.87 8.82
CA ARG A 15 7.84 -7.07 7.45
C ARG A 15 6.34 -7.00 7.46
N ALA A 16 5.80 -5.87 7.04
CA ALA A 16 4.39 -5.59 7.14
C ALA A 16 3.73 -5.39 5.77
N VAL A 17 2.45 -5.72 5.71
CA VAL A 17 1.57 -5.43 4.58
C VAL A 17 0.47 -4.50 5.06
N ILE A 18 0.06 -3.56 4.21
CA ILE A 18 -1.15 -2.76 4.42
C ILE A 18 -2.19 -3.03 3.33
N LEU A 19 -3.36 -3.52 3.77
CA LEU A 19 -4.53 -3.83 2.96
C LEU A 19 -5.64 -2.82 3.19
N GLY A 20 -6.56 -2.74 2.23
CA GLY A 20 -7.65 -1.77 2.24
C GLY A 20 -8.09 -1.41 0.83
N ALA A 21 -9.33 -0.97 0.69
CA ALA A 21 -9.91 -0.59 -0.59
C ALA A 21 -9.15 0.57 -1.27
N PRO A 22 -9.27 0.76 -2.60
CA PRO A 22 -8.87 2.01 -3.25
C PRO A 22 -9.38 3.23 -2.47
N ALA A 23 -8.55 4.27 -2.32
CA ALA A 23 -8.88 5.48 -1.55
C ALA A 23 -9.30 5.29 -0.07
N SER A 24 -9.08 4.12 0.54
CA SER A 24 -9.26 3.93 1.99
C SER A 24 -8.25 4.71 2.86
N GLY A 25 -7.25 5.35 2.26
CA GLY A 25 -6.23 6.14 2.97
C GLY A 25 -4.94 5.36 3.26
N LYS A 26 -4.77 4.16 2.68
CA LYS A 26 -3.53 3.37 2.78
C LYS A 26 -2.27 4.20 2.54
N GLY A 27 -2.12 4.84 1.39
CA GLY A 27 -0.90 5.61 1.07
C GLY A 27 -0.58 6.70 2.10
N THR A 28 -1.59 7.39 2.64
CA THR A 28 -1.41 8.35 3.74
C THR A 28 -0.96 7.64 5.02
N MET A 29 -1.59 6.53 5.38
CA MET A 29 -1.21 5.70 6.52
C MET A 29 0.22 5.14 6.37
N SER A 30 0.56 4.57 5.21
CA SER A 30 1.89 4.09 4.83
C SER A 30 2.94 5.17 4.99
N THR A 31 2.66 6.38 4.51
CA THR A 31 3.56 7.54 4.66
C THR A 31 3.82 7.87 6.13
N ARG A 32 2.77 7.84 6.99
CA ARG A 32 2.91 8.05 8.43
C ARG A 32 3.73 6.94 9.10
N ILE A 33 3.45 5.68 8.78
CA ILE A 33 4.16 4.52 9.30
C ILE A 33 5.65 4.61 8.95
N VAL A 34 5.95 4.78 7.66
CA VAL A 34 7.32 4.86 7.12
C VAL A 34 8.11 5.98 7.78
N LYS A 35 7.51 7.18 7.90
CA LYS A 35 8.16 8.32 8.55
C LYS A 35 8.39 8.09 10.05
N HIS A 36 7.43 7.50 10.75
CA HIS A 36 7.51 7.33 12.20
C HIS A 36 8.44 6.19 12.62
N PHE A 37 8.40 5.07 11.90
CA PHE A 37 9.11 3.83 12.23
C PHE A 37 10.35 3.56 11.37
N LYS A 38 10.71 4.48 10.46
CA LYS A 38 11.89 4.38 9.58
C LYS A 38 11.93 3.07 8.79
N MET A 39 10.83 2.75 8.11
CA MET A 39 10.69 1.56 7.29
C MET A 39 10.83 1.89 5.80
N THR A 40 11.29 0.94 5.00
CA THR A 40 11.30 1.08 3.55
C THR A 40 9.90 0.87 2.98
N HIS A 41 9.44 1.79 2.13
CA HIS A 41 8.10 1.73 1.54
C HIS A 41 8.15 1.07 0.16
N ILE A 42 7.41 -0.01 -0.02
CA ILE A 42 7.27 -0.69 -1.32
C ILE A 42 5.81 -0.56 -1.76
N SER A 43 5.54 0.36 -2.69
CA SER A 43 4.20 0.60 -3.23
C SER A 43 4.08 0.01 -4.63
N SER A 44 3.33 -1.09 -4.75
CA SER A 44 3.16 -1.78 -6.04
C SER A 44 2.53 -0.87 -7.09
N GLY A 45 1.56 -0.05 -6.67
CA GLY A 45 0.89 0.88 -7.57
C GLY A 45 1.81 1.99 -8.07
N ASP A 46 2.67 2.54 -7.20
CA ASP A 46 3.57 3.63 -7.61
C ASP A 46 4.65 3.11 -8.55
N LYS A 47 5.13 1.88 -8.32
CA LYS A 47 6.06 1.19 -9.23
C LYS A 47 5.44 0.93 -10.60
N LEU A 48 4.21 0.42 -10.67
CA LEU A 48 3.51 0.25 -11.95
C LEU A 48 3.33 1.59 -12.69
N ARG A 49 2.93 2.65 -11.98
CA ARG A 49 2.77 3.99 -12.57
C ARG A 49 4.10 4.55 -13.06
N LEU A 50 5.19 4.37 -12.32
CA LEU A 50 6.54 4.74 -12.76
C LEU A 50 6.89 4.03 -14.08
N HIS A 51 6.68 2.73 -14.17
CA HIS A 51 6.93 1.97 -15.41
C HIS A 51 6.08 2.45 -16.59
N MET A 52 4.80 2.74 -16.36
CA MET A 52 3.91 3.30 -17.38
C MET A 52 4.38 4.68 -17.85
N ASN A 53 4.68 5.59 -16.92
CA ASN A 53 5.12 6.96 -17.24
C ASN A 53 6.47 6.98 -17.96
N SER A 54 7.36 6.06 -17.61
CA SER A 54 8.68 5.90 -18.24
C SER A 54 8.63 5.08 -19.54
N ASN A 55 7.44 4.67 -20.01
CA ASN A 55 7.25 3.88 -21.24
C ASN A 55 8.12 2.62 -21.34
N THR A 56 8.38 1.94 -20.21
CA THR A 56 9.15 0.69 -20.21
C THR A 56 8.33 -0.45 -20.83
N GLU A 57 8.97 -1.56 -21.19
CA GLU A 57 8.26 -2.75 -21.70
C GLU A 57 7.20 -3.25 -20.72
N LEU A 58 7.56 -3.36 -19.43
CA LEU A 58 6.61 -3.67 -18.37
C LEU A 58 5.46 -2.65 -18.32
N GLY A 59 5.77 -1.35 -18.38
CA GLY A 59 4.76 -0.28 -18.37
C GLY A 59 3.75 -0.40 -19.51
N LYS A 60 4.23 -0.66 -20.72
CA LYS A 60 3.39 -0.90 -21.91
C LYS A 60 2.51 -2.14 -21.74
N ALA A 61 3.08 -3.24 -21.23
CA ALA A 61 2.37 -4.49 -21.03
C ALA A 61 1.25 -4.40 -19.97
N VAL A 62 1.46 -3.61 -18.90
CA VAL A 62 0.50 -3.50 -17.79
C VAL A 62 -0.50 -2.35 -17.94
N SER A 63 -0.23 -1.38 -18.82
CA SER A 63 -1.01 -0.15 -18.97
C SER A 63 -2.50 -0.42 -19.21
N SER A 64 -2.83 -1.35 -20.12
CA SER A 64 -4.21 -1.69 -20.45
C SER A 64 -4.98 -2.26 -19.25
N TYR A 65 -4.33 -3.06 -18.39
CA TYR A 65 -4.93 -3.59 -17.18
C TYR A 65 -5.21 -2.48 -16.17
N VAL A 66 -4.23 -1.62 -15.91
CA VAL A 66 -4.35 -0.52 -14.94
C VAL A 66 -5.43 0.48 -15.37
N LEU A 67 -5.43 0.89 -16.64
CA LEU A 67 -6.39 1.86 -17.19
C LEU A 67 -7.81 1.29 -17.34
N SER A 68 -7.99 -0.03 -17.30
CA SER A 68 -9.30 -0.67 -17.27
C SER A 68 -9.73 -1.13 -15.87
N GLY A 69 -8.98 -0.76 -14.82
CA GLY A 69 -9.28 -1.13 -13.43
C GLY A 69 -9.05 -2.61 -13.12
N LYS A 70 -8.41 -3.36 -14.02
CA LYS A 70 -8.12 -4.78 -13.88
C LYS A 70 -6.85 -5.01 -13.05
N PHE A 71 -6.73 -6.21 -12.50
CA PHE A 71 -5.46 -6.63 -11.93
C PHE A 71 -4.50 -7.02 -13.05
N VAL A 72 -3.25 -6.60 -12.89
CA VAL A 72 -2.13 -7.13 -13.65
C VAL A 72 -1.97 -8.61 -13.30
N PRO A 73 -1.59 -9.49 -14.25
CA PRO A 73 -1.36 -10.90 -13.98
C PRO A 73 -0.46 -11.16 -12.76
N ASP A 74 -0.80 -12.20 -12.00
CA ASP A 74 -0.17 -12.49 -10.71
C ASP A 74 1.33 -12.77 -10.84
N ASP A 75 1.75 -13.49 -11.88
CA ASP A 75 3.14 -13.80 -12.20
C ASP A 75 3.98 -12.54 -12.44
N VAL A 76 3.42 -11.60 -13.22
CA VAL A 76 4.04 -10.29 -13.48
C VAL A 76 4.19 -9.50 -12.19
N MET A 77 3.13 -9.46 -11.37
CA MET A 77 3.14 -8.73 -10.10
C MET A 77 4.11 -9.33 -9.09
N ILE A 78 4.12 -10.65 -8.92
CA ILE A 78 5.02 -11.37 -8.02
C ILE A 78 6.47 -11.14 -8.45
N SER A 79 6.78 -11.27 -9.74
CA SER A 79 8.13 -11.05 -10.27
C SER A 79 8.61 -9.61 -9.99
N MET A 80 7.77 -8.61 -10.22
CA MET A 80 8.10 -7.22 -9.94
C MET A 80 8.34 -6.98 -8.44
N ILE A 81 7.44 -7.48 -7.57
CA ILE A 81 7.53 -7.25 -6.13
C ILE A 81 8.69 -8.01 -5.49
N ASN A 82 9.01 -9.23 -5.93
CA ASN A 82 10.17 -9.96 -5.42
C ASN A 82 11.47 -9.18 -5.68
N LYS A 83 11.66 -8.63 -6.89
CA LYS A 83 12.83 -7.80 -7.20
C LYS A 83 12.95 -6.58 -6.29
N GLU A 84 11.83 -5.94 -5.97
CA GLU A 84 11.79 -4.79 -5.05
C GLU A 84 12.13 -5.20 -3.62
N ILE A 85 11.58 -6.32 -3.12
CA ILE A 85 11.90 -6.84 -1.79
C ILE A 85 13.36 -7.29 -1.69
N ASP A 86 13.87 -7.99 -2.70
CA ASP A 86 15.26 -8.45 -2.74
C ASP A 86 16.25 -7.26 -2.72
N SER A 87 15.87 -6.15 -3.37
CA SER A 87 16.69 -4.93 -3.37
C SER A 87 16.83 -4.26 -2.00
N VAL A 88 15.87 -4.47 -1.09
CA VAL A 88 15.89 -3.89 0.27
C VAL A 88 16.54 -4.82 1.30
N GLY A 89 16.67 -6.11 1.00
CA GLY A 89 17.35 -7.11 1.83
C GLY A 89 16.74 -7.26 3.23
N ASP A 90 17.59 -7.17 4.26
CA ASP A 90 17.23 -7.38 5.67
C ASP A 90 16.56 -6.14 6.34
N GLN A 91 16.26 -5.09 5.58
CA GLN A 91 15.61 -3.90 6.13
C GLN A 91 14.15 -4.15 6.54
N ASN A 92 13.65 -3.34 7.48
CA ASN A 92 12.23 -3.31 7.79
C ASN A 92 11.48 -2.69 6.61
N TRP A 93 10.41 -3.33 6.12
CA TRP A 93 9.64 -2.83 4.99
C TRP A 93 8.14 -2.94 5.18
N LEU A 94 7.43 -1.99 4.54
CA LEU A 94 5.99 -1.94 4.45
C LEU A 94 5.58 -2.06 2.98
N LEU A 95 4.80 -3.10 2.68
CA LEU A 95 4.25 -3.35 1.37
C LEU A 95 2.83 -2.76 1.26
N ASP A 96 2.65 -1.81 0.34
CA ASP A 96 1.36 -1.15 0.06
C ASP A 96 0.84 -1.57 -1.33
N GLY A 97 -0.40 -2.05 -1.36
CA GLY A 97 -1.10 -2.39 -2.59
C GLY A 97 -0.74 -3.76 -3.17
N PHE A 98 -0.05 -4.60 -2.42
CA PHE A 98 0.19 -6.02 -2.69
C PHE A 98 0.17 -6.79 -1.35
N PRO A 99 -0.40 -7.99 -1.27
CA PRO A 99 -1.08 -8.75 -2.32
C PRO A 99 -2.50 -8.22 -2.65
N ARG A 100 -3.01 -8.57 -3.82
CA ARG A 100 -4.37 -8.29 -4.30
C ARG A 100 -5.17 -9.53 -4.69
N THR A 101 -4.54 -10.70 -4.70
CA THR A 101 -5.18 -12.01 -4.89
C THR A 101 -4.69 -12.97 -3.82
N LEU A 102 -5.43 -14.07 -3.60
CA LEU A 102 -5.00 -15.13 -2.69
C LEU A 102 -3.67 -15.74 -3.12
N THR A 103 -3.50 -16.03 -4.42
CA THR A 103 -2.26 -16.56 -4.99
C THR A 103 -1.06 -15.69 -4.66
N GLN A 104 -1.21 -14.36 -4.79
CA GLN A 104 -0.16 -13.42 -4.42
C GLN A 104 0.16 -13.48 -2.92
N ALA A 105 -0.86 -13.59 -2.06
CA ALA A 105 -0.69 -13.65 -0.61
C ALA A 105 0.04 -14.93 -0.17
N GLU A 106 -0.34 -16.08 -0.72
CA GLU A 106 0.30 -17.37 -0.46
C GLU A 106 1.77 -17.38 -0.92
N LYS A 107 2.02 -16.87 -2.13
CA LYS A 107 3.39 -16.76 -2.67
C LYS A 107 4.25 -15.80 -1.87
N LEU A 108 3.70 -14.65 -1.47
CA LEU A 108 4.38 -13.69 -0.62
C LEU A 108 4.79 -14.35 0.70
N GLN A 109 3.84 -14.97 1.40
CA GLN A 109 4.12 -15.57 2.71
C GLN A 109 5.13 -16.71 2.62
N LYS A 110 5.15 -17.44 1.49
CA LYS A 110 6.11 -18.52 1.25
C LYS A 110 7.53 -18.01 0.96
N ILE A 111 7.69 -16.95 0.19
CA ILE A 111 9.01 -16.46 -0.28
C ILE A 111 9.57 -15.40 0.67
N HIS A 112 8.72 -14.45 1.08
CA HIS A 112 9.06 -13.35 1.99
C HIS A 112 8.03 -13.29 3.13
N PRO A 113 8.15 -14.17 4.15
CA PRO A 113 7.20 -14.22 5.25
C PRO A 113 7.01 -12.85 5.90
N VAL A 114 5.75 -12.42 6.02
CA VAL A 114 5.36 -11.21 6.75
C VAL A 114 5.00 -11.55 8.19
N ASN A 115 5.17 -10.57 9.07
CA ASN A 115 4.85 -10.69 10.50
C ASN A 115 3.66 -9.82 10.94
N LEU A 116 3.18 -8.91 10.08
CA LEU A 116 1.98 -8.12 10.35
C LEU A 116 1.23 -7.75 9.08
N VAL A 117 -0.09 -7.85 9.12
CA VAL A 117 -0.99 -7.35 8.08
C VAL A 117 -1.96 -6.35 8.69
N LEU A 118 -1.87 -5.09 8.26
CA LEU A 118 -2.74 -4.02 8.68
C LEU A 118 -3.89 -3.90 7.67
N TYR A 119 -5.14 -4.08 8.10
CA TYR A 119 -6.30 -3.91 7.24
C TYR A 119 -7.08 -2.64 7.62
N LEU A 120 -7.18 -1.69 6.68
CA LEU A 120 -7.99 -0.49 6.83
C LEU A 120 -9.40 -0.74 6.26
N ASP A 121 -10.36 -0.94 7.15
CA ASP A 121 -11.77 -1.17 6.85
C ASP A 121 -12.52 0.16 6.91
N VAL A 122 -12.71 0.77 5.74
CA VAL A 122 -13.31 2.11 5.58
C VAL A 122 -14.60 1.99 4.78
N PRO A 123 -15.71 2.62 5.21
CA PRO A 123 -16.98 2.53 4.50
C PRO A 123 -16.91 2.97 3.04
N ILE A 124 -17.60 2.25 2.14
CA ILE A 124 -17.62 2.51 0.69
C ILE A 124 -18.05 3.95 0.37
N LYS A 125 -19.02 4.49 1.12
CA LYS A 125 -19.48 5.88 0.93
C LYS A 125 -18.34 6.89 1.09
N VAL A 126 -17.53 6.72 2.14
CA VAL A 126 -16.34 7.56 2.41
C VAL A 126 -15.30 7.41 1.30
N ILE A 127 -15.11 6.19 0.80
CA ILE A 127 -14.18 5.89 -0.29
C ILE A 127 -14.57 6.63 -1.57
N LEU A 128 -15.84 6.56 -1.97
CA LEU A 128 -16.34 7.22 -3.19
C LEU A 128 -16.17 8.74 -3.13
N ASP A 129 -16.46 9.35 -1.97
CA ASP A 129 -16.28 10.79 -1.79
C ASP A 129 -14.80 11.20 -1.88
N ARG A 130 -13.89 10.39 -1.34
CA ARG A 130 -12.45 10.66 -1.42
C ARG A 130 -11.91 10.56 -2.84
N VAL A 131 -12.37 9.62 -3.64
CA VAL A 131 -11.90 9.49 -5.04
C VAL A 131 -12.19 10.77 -5.82
N LYS A 132 -13.42 11.29 -5.72
CA LYS A 132 -13.83 12.53 -6.40
C LYS A 132 -12.91 13.70 -6.08
N ASN A 133 -12.47 13.79 -4.82
CA ASN A 133 -11.70 14.92 -4.31
C ASN A 133 -10.18 14.73 -4.35
N ARG A 134 -9.68 13.62 -4.90
CA ARG A 134 -8.23 13.33 -4.95
C ARG A 134 -7.51 14.11 -6.03
N TRP A 135 -6.37 14.71 -5.70
CA TRP A 135 -5.46 15.38 -6.62
C TRP A 135 -4.04 14.84 -6.42
N ILE A 136 -3.22 14.87 -7.47
CA ILE A 136 -1.84 14.39 -7.42
C ILE A 136 -0.89 15.40 -8.04
N HIS A 137 0.28 15.52 -7.44
CA HIS A 137 1.43 16.14 -8.07
C HIS A 137 2.26 15.06 -8.79
N LEU A 138 2.11 14.95 -10.12
CA LEU A 138 2.66 13.83 -10.91
C LEU A 138 4.17 13.59 -10.73
N PRO A 139 5.04 14.62 -10.78
CA PRO A 139 6.49 14.43 -10.63
C PRO A 139 6.89 13.80 -9.28
N SER A 140 6.17 14.14 -8.22
CA SER A 140 6.52 13.70 -6.86
C SER A 140 5.69 12.53 -6.32
N GLY A 141 4.54 12.26 -6.93
CA GLY A 141 3.55 11.33 -6.42
C GLY A 141 2.74 11.82 -5.22
N ARG A 142 2.98 13.04 -4.68
CA ARG A 142 2.22 13.61 -3.55
C ARG A 142 0.73 13.67 -3.85
N VAL A 143 -0.09 13.24 -2.89
CA VAL A 143 -1.55 13.16 -3.03
C VAL A 143 -2.22 14.15 -2.09
N TYR A 144 -3.16 14.91 -2.64
CA TYR A 144 -4.03 15.83 -1.92
C TYR A 144 -5.48 15.36 -2.01
N ASN A 145 -6.29 15.69 -1.02
CA ASN A 145 -7.71 15.40 -1.01
C ASN A 145 -8.45 16.62 -0.49
N ILE A 146 -9.25 17.25 -1.36
CA ILE A 146 -9.97 18.48 -1.01
C ILE A 146 -10.92 18.20 0.15
N GLY A 147 -10.78 18.96 1.23
CA GLY A 147 -11.56 18.80 2.47
C GLY A 147 -10.92 17.92 3.53
N PHE A 148 -9.82 17.21 3.23
CA PHE A 148 -9.08 16.41 4.20
C PHE A 148 -7.63 16.88 4.32
N ASN A 149 -6.88 16.82 3.22
CA ASN A 149 -5.55 17.39 3.10
C ASN A 149 -5.50 18.25 1.83
N SER A 150 -6.29 19.32 1.86
CA SER A 150 -6.32 20.33 0.80
C SER A 150 -4.93 20.95 0.63
N PRO A 151 -4.50 21.25 -0.61
CA PRO A 151 -3.30 22.04 -0.81
C PRO A 151 -3.51 23.44 -0.23
N LYS A 152 -2.42 24.08 0.21
CA LYS A 152 -2.41 25.47 0.71
C LYS A 152 -2.92 26.44 -0.35
N VAL A 153 -2.58 26.19 -1.62
CA VAL A 153 -3.09 26.95 -2.76
C VAL A 153 -3.88 25.99 -3.67
N PRO A 154 -5.17 26.28 -3.97
CA PRO A 154 -5.97 25.42 -4.83
C PRO A 154 -5.27 25.07 -6.14
N GLY A 155 -5.20 23.77 -6.45
CA GLY A 155 -4.61 23.26 -7.69
C GLY A 155 -3.09 23.30 -7.76
N LYS A 156 -2.38 23.65 -6.68
CA LYS A 156 -0.91 23.67 -6.65
C LYS A 156 -0.32 22.75 -5.60
N ASP A 157 0.83 22.17 -5.90
CA ASP A 157 1.60 21.40 -4.93
C ASP A 157 2.23 22.31 -3.86
N ASP A 158 2.13 21.91 -2.59
CA ASP A 158 2.58 22.71 -1.45
C ASP A 158 4.11 22.87 -1.37
N VAL A 159 4.87 22.02 -2.05
CA VAL A 159 6.33 22.02 -2.02
C VAL A 159 6.92 22.72 -3.24
N THR A 160 6.41 22.42 -4.44
CA THR A 160 6.98 22.95 -5.70
C THR A 160 6.17 24.09 -6.31
N GLY A 161 4.90 24.26 -5.92
CA GLY A 161 3.99 25.23 -6.54
C GLY A 161 3.50 24.84 -7.94
N GLU A 162 3.92 23.68 -8.44
CA GLU A 162 3.53 23.12 -9.74
C GLU A 162 2.05 22.67 -9.73
N PRO A 163 1.39 22.60 -10.90
CA PRO A 163 -0.01 22.24 -10.98
C PRO A 163 -0.27 20.79 -10.55
N LEU A 164 -1.38 20.61 -9.83
CA LEU A 164 -1.93 19.30 -9.52
C LEU A 164 -2.82 18.80 -10.66
N SER A 165 -2.90 17.49 -10.82
CA SER A 165 -3.77 16.84 -11.79
C SER A 165 -4.61 15.72 -11.15
N LYS A 166 -5.55 15.18 -11.92
CA LYS A 166 -6.25 13.92 -11.59
C LYS A 166 -5.48 12.76 -12.20
N ARG A 167 -5.57 11.56 -11.61
CA ARG A 167 -5.06 10.36 -12.27
C ARG A 167 -6.04 9.88 -13.33
N ASP A 168 -5.51 9.32 -14.41
CA ASP A 168 -6.34 8.74 -15.47
C ASP A 168 -7.20 7.56 -14.96
N ASP A 169 -6.72 6.85 -13.93
CA ASP A 169 -7.41 5.72 -13.28
C ASP A 169 -8.37 6.14 -12.15
N ASP A 170 -8.64 7.43 -11.98
CA ASP A 170 -9.63 7.99 -11.02
C ASP A 170 -11.00 8.27 -11.63
N LYS A 171 -11.23 7.91 -12.89
CA LYS A 171 -12.57 7.99 -13.51
C LYS A 171 -13.54 7.09 -12.74
N ILE A 172 -14.80 7.53 -12.62
CA ILE A 172 -15.81 6.88 -11.78
C ILE A 172 -15.98 5.40 -12.17
N GLU A 173 -16.02 5.11 -13.46
CA GLU A 173 -16.23 3.77 -14.00
C GLU A 173 -15.06 2.84 -13.66
N ILE A 174 -13.82 3.34 -13.77
CA ILE A 174 -12.61 2.59 -13.42
C ILE A 174 -12.56 2.33 -11.91
N VAL A 175 -12.94 3.31 -11.11
CA VAL A 175 -12.96 3.19 -9.64
C VAL A 175 -14.01 2.17 -9.20
N GLN A 176 -15.19 2.18 -9.81
CA GLN A 176 -16.23 1.19 -9.55
C GLN A 176 -15.75 -0.23 -9.86
N GLU A 177 -15.13 -0.45 -11.02
CA GLU A 177 -14.55 -1.75 -11.39
C GLU A 177 -13.48 -2.19 -10.38
N ARG A 178 -12.61 -1.27 -9.95
CA ARG A 178 -11.60 -1.55 -8.92
C ARG A 178 -12.22 -1.92 -7.57
N LEU A 179 -13.30 -1.25 -7.17
CA LEU A 179 -14.00 -1.54 -5.91
C LEU A 179 -14.70 -2.89 -5.96
N LYS A 180 -15.34 -3.22 -7.08
CA LYS A 180 -15.96 -4.53 -7.31
C LYS A 180 -14.94 -5.66 -7.17
N ARG A 181 -13.86 -5.59 -7.95
CA ARG A 181 -12.78 -6.59 -7.89
C ARG A 181 -12.12 -6.68 -6.52
N TYR A 182 -11.93 -5.53 -5.88
CA TYR A 182 -11.41 -5.50 -4.53
C TYR A 182 -12.32 -6.27 -3.57
N SER A 183 -13.64 -6.05 -3.62
CA SER A 183 -14.61 -6.77 -2.79
C SER A 183 -14.52 -8.29 -3.00
N ASP A 184 -14.46 -8.72 -4.26
CA ASP A 184 -14.43 -10.15 -4.60
C ASP A 184 -13.12 -10.85 -4.18
N ALA A 185 -12.00 -10.14 -4.32
CA ALA A 185 -10.67 -10.73 -4.11
C ALA A 185 -10.12 -10.57 -2.69
N THR A 186 -10.66 -9.64 -1.89
CA THR A 186 -10.08 -9.31 -0.57
C THR A 186 -10.45 -10.33 0.50
N GLU A 187 -11.68 -10.83 0.50
CA GLU A 187 -12.17 -11.74 1.54
C GLU A 187 -11.29 -12.99 1.69
N PRO A 188 -10.87 -13.68 0.60
CA PRO A 188 -9.91 -14.79 0.71
C PRO A 188 -8.56 -14.40 1.32
N ILE A 189 -8.06 -13.19 1.04
CA ILE A 189 -6.77 -12.71 1.56
C ILE A 189 -6.88 -12.44 3.07
N LEU A 190 -7.97 -11.80 3.50
CA LEU A 190 -8.23 -11.54 4.91
C LEU A 190 -8.36 -12.85 5.69
N LYS A 191 -9.09 -13.82 5.17
CA LYS A 191 -9.18 -15.16 5.77
C LYS A 191 -7.82 -15.84 5.88
N PHE A 192 -7.02 -15.81 4.81
CA PHE A 192 -5.68 -16.40 4.81
C PHE A 192 -4.79 -15.82 5.92
N TYR A 193 -4.65 -14.50 6.00
CA TYR A 193 -3.82 -13.87 7.05
C TYR A 193 -4.45 -13.92 8.44
N GLY A 194 -5.78 -13.92 8.54
CA GLY A 194 -6.51 -14.13 9.78
C GLY A 194 -6.24 -15.51 10.38
N ASN A 195 -6.27 -16.56 9.57
CA ASN A 195 -5.95 -17.93 9.99
C ASN A 195 -4.50 -18.09 10.47
N LEU A 196 -3.58 -17.26 9.96
CA LEU A 196 -2.19 -17.21 10.41
C LEU A 196 -1.99 -16.36 11.67
N GLY A 197 -3.01 -15.66 12.16
CA GLY A 197 -2.91 -14.75 13.31
C GLY A 197 -2.13 -13.47 13.03
N LEU A 198 -1.97 -13.10 11.75
CA LEU A 198 -1.17 -11.94 11.33
C LEU A 198 -2.01 -10.68 11.05
N LEU A 199 -3.34 -10.81 11.00
CA LEU A 199 -4.25 -9.76 10.56
C LEU A 199 -4.73 -8.86 11.72
N ASN A 200 -4.43 -7.57 11.63
CA ASN A 200 -4.98 -6.54 12.50
C ASN A 200 -5.91 -5.62 11.70
N THR A 201 -7.19 -5.56 12.11
CA THR A 201 -8.23 -4.78 11.41
C THR A 201 -8.49 -3.46 12.12
N PHE A 202 -8.54 -2.37 11.37
CA PHE A 202 -8.80 -1.01 11.83
C PHE A 202 -10.00 -0.43 11.11
N ARG A 203 -11.11 -0.25 11.84
CA ARG A 203 -12.37 0.30 11.32
C ARG A 203 -12.49 1.78 11.66
N GLY A 204 -12.78 2.60 10.66
CA GLY A 204 -12.94 4.04 10.87
C GLY A 204 -13.12 4.81 9.57
N ASN A 205 -13.40 6.11 9.72
CA ASN A 205 -13.73 6.97 8.58
C ASN A 205 -12.56 7.83 8.12
N THR A 206 -11.56 8.06 8.97
CA THR A 206 -10.43 8.97 8.65
C THR A 206 -9.09 8.38 9.04
N THR A 207 -8.03 8.75 8.32
CA THR A 207 -6.67 8.32 8.68
C THR A 207 -6.24 8.90 10.04
N ASP A 208 -6.77 10.05 10.46
CA ASP A 208 -6.47 10.66 11.76
C ASP A 208 -7.05 9.88 12.93
N GLU A 209 -8.30 9.43 12.79
CA GLU A 209 -8.95 8.54 13.75
C GLU A 209 -8.21 7.20 13.87
N LEU A 210 -7.78 6.62 12.75
CA LEU A 210 -7.13 5.31 12.71
C LEU A 210 -5.67 5.34 13.17
N TRP A 211 -4.98 6.47 13.03
CA TRP A 211 -3.53 6.56 13.24
C TRP A 211 -3.08 6.17 14.66
N PRO A 212 -3.69 6.65 15.76
CA PRO A 212 -3.30 6.26 17.12
C PRO A 212 -3.36 4.74 17.33
N LEU A 213 -4.39 4.09 16.79
CA LEU A 213 -4.59 2.63 16.90
C LEU A 213 -3.52 1.86 16.12
N VAL A 214 -3.27 2.27 14.88
CA VAL A 214 -2.23 1.66 14.03
C VAL A 214 -0.86 1.84 14.66
N LYS A 215 -0.56 3.04 15.17
CA LYS A 215 0.70 3.33 15.85
C LYS A 215 0.89 2.43 17.08
N GLN A 216 -0.11 2.33 17.94
CA GLN A 216 -0.05 1.47 19.13
C GLN A 216 0.15 0.00 18.76
N SER A 217 -0.51 -0.48 17.70
CA SER A 217 -0.33 -1.83 17.19
C SER A 217 1.12 -2.08 16.76
N LEU A 218 1.72 -1.16 16.01
CA LEU A 218 3.07 -1.29 15.47
C LEU A 218 4.15 -1.20 16.55
N THR A 219 3.96 -0.38 17.59
CA THR A 219 4.90 -0.27 18.70
C THR A 219 5.18 -1.62 19.37
N LYS A 220 4.22 -2.55 19.40
CA LYS A 220 4.41 -3.90 19.97
C LYS A 220 5.41 -4.78 19.22
N TYR A 221 5.67 -4.49 17.95
CA TYR A 221 6.53 -5.28 17.07
C TYR A 221 7.90 -4.64 16.84
N LEU A 222 8.01 -3.34 17.09
CA LEU A 222 9.17 -2.51 16.77
C LEU A 222 9.84 -1.93 18.02
N SER A 223 9.40 -2.34 19.22
CA SER A 223 10.00 -2.04 20.53
C SER A 223 11.11 -2.99 20.89
#